data_AF-A0A1Y1JWN1-F1
#
_entry.id   AF-A0A1Y1JWN1-F1
#
_cell.length_a   1.000
_cell.length_b   1.000
_cell.length_c   1.000
_cell.angle_alpha   90.00
_cell.angle_beta   90.00
_cell.angle_gamma   90.00
#
_symmetry.space_group_name_H-M   'P 1'
#
loop_
_entity.id
_entity.type
_entity.pdbx_description
1 polymer ?
#
loop_
_entity_poly.entity_id
_entity_poly.type
_entity_poly.pdbx_seq_one_letter_code
_entity_poly.pdbx_strand_id
1 'polypeptide(L)'
;SLCFVLLLCIVQVLSVEFPDELMDNAAHECLKEHNVDKEVLSKYLDDKFRMHDLDEMGNKLMKCTFEKRKYYSPDGGLNKEEIIKDLVKLLKFVVKKEGTDYEALAEKFYEKCDEVKDADQVEHMKKWNNCLVTEIEKIN
;
A
#
# COMPACT_ATOMS: atom_id res chain seq x y z
N SER A 1 -20.70 20.37 42.40
CA SER A 1 -21.15 19.18 41.65
C SER A 1 -21.26 19.51 40.19
N LEU A 2 -20.66 18.64 39.36
CA LEU A 2 -20.83 18.45 37.90
C LEU A 2 -20.59 19.68 36.99
N CYS A 3 -19.89 19.58 35.87
CA CYS A 3 -19.20 18.45 35.27
C CYS A 3 -18.30 19.00 34.14
N PHE A 4 -17.12 18.42 34.00
CA PHE A 4 -16.36 18.25 32.76
C PHE A 4 -17.12 18.61 31.45
N VAL A 5 -16.89 19.80 30.90
CA VAL A 5 -17.27 20.15 29.50
C VAL A 5 -16.02 20.47 28.65
N LEU A 6 -14.82 20.15 29.11
CA LEU A 6 -13.56 20.62 28.49
C LEU A 6 -12.60 19.51 28.03
N LEU A 7 -13.07 18.29 27.77
CA LEU A 7 -12.19 17.20 27.30
C LEU A 7 -12.79 16.41 26.13
N LEU A 8 -13.50 17.09 25.23
CA LEU A 8 -13.64 16.64 23.85
C LEU A 8 -12.67 17.42 22.96
N CYS A 9 -11.39 17.47 23.38
CA CYS A 9 -10.30 17.45 22.41
C CYS A 9 -10.39 16.09 21.72
N ILE A 10 -11.37 15.99 20.81
CA ILE A 10 -11.46 14.92 19.84
C ILE A 10 -10.10 14.97 19.17
N VAL A 11 -9.26 14.01 19.55
CA VAL A 11 -8.12 13.61 18.75
C VAL A 11 -8.78 13.10 17.48
N GLN A 12 -9.13 14.02 16.57
CA GLN A 12 -9.21 13.72 15.16
C GLN A 12 -7.78 13.32 14.85
N VAL A 13 -7.49 12.03 15.07
CA VAL A 13 -6.40 11.36 14.40
C VAL A 13 -6.61 11.77 12.96
N LEU A 14 -5.68 12.58 12.45
CA LEU A 14 -5.64 13.00 11.06
C LEU A 14 -5.51 11.71 10.27
N SER A 15 -6.65 11.06 9.99
CA SER A 15 -6.72 9.90 9.12
C SER A 15 -6.35 10.46 7.77
N VAL A 16 -5.09 10.26 7.37
CA VAL A 16 -4.62 10.65 6.06
C VAL A 16 -5.46 9.86 5.07
N GLU A 17 -6.26 10.58 4.29
CA GLU A 17 -7.09 9.99 3.26
C GLU A 17 -6.19 9.34 2.22
N PHE A 18 -6.56 8.13 1.76
CA PHE A 18 -5.80 7.45 0.74
C PHE A 18 -5.80 8.29 -0.56
N PRO A 19 -4.63 8.59 -1.16
CA PRO A 19 -4.55 9.47 -2.32
C PRO A 19 -5.28 8.89 -3.54
N ASP A 20 -6.11 9.72 -4.19
CA ASP A 20 -6.82 9.32 -5.41
C ASP A 20 -5.85 9.01 -6.55
N GLU A 21 -4.65 9.60 -6.57
CA GLU A 21 -3.61 9.30 -7.58
C GLU A 21 -3.02 7.89 -7.45
N LEU A 22 -3.11 7.28 -6.28
CA LEU A 22 -2.69 5.90 -6.03
C LEU A 22 -3.84 4.91 -6.18
N MET A 23 -5.07 5.41 -6.34
CA MET A 23 -6.25 4.60 -6.58
C MET A 23 -6.31 4.21 -8.05
N ASP A 24 -5.89 2.98 -8.35
CA ASP A 24 -5.97 2.44 -9.70
C ASP A 24 -7.29 1.69 -9.96
N ASN A 25 -7.50 1.29 -11.21
CA ASN A 25 -8.70 0.56 -11.62
C ASN A 25 -8.88 -0.73 -10.80
N ALA A 26 -7.80 -1.43 -10.47
CA ALA A 26 -7.86 -2.65 -9.68
C ALA A 26 -8.40 -2.38 -8.26
N ALA A 27 -7.85 -1.38 -7.56
CA ALA A 27 -8.32 -0.99 -6.25
C ALA A 27 -9.78 -0.51 -6.28
N HIS A 28 -10.15 0.31 -7.26
CA HIS A 28 -11.53 0.76 -7.47
C HIS A 28 -12.51 -0.39 -7.69
N GLU A 29 -12.15 -1.35 -8.54
CA GLU A 29 -12.98 -2.52 -8.81
C GLU A 29 -13.15 -3.38 -7.55
N CYS A 30 -12.09 -3.60 -6.76
CA CYS A 30 -12.16 -4.36 -5.52
C CYS A 30 -13.03 -3.69 -4.45
N LEU A 31 -12.91 -2.37 -4.29
CA LEU A 31 -13.78 -1.61 -3.39
C LEU A 31 -15.25 -1.76 -3.79
N LYS A 32 -15.53 -1.66 -5.09
CA LYS A 32 -16.89 -1.84 -5.65
C LYS A 32 -17.42 -3.25 -5.47
N GLU A 33 -16.62 -4.28 -5.76
CA GLU A 33 -17.01 -5.69 -5.62
C GLU A 33 -17.34 -6.07 -4.17
N HIS A 34 -16.64 -5.46 -3.22
CA HIS A 34 -16.88 -5.68 -1.79
C HIS A 34 -17.83 -4.66 -1.15
N ASN A 35 -18.39 -3.73 -1.92
CA ASN A 35 -19.32 -2.69 -1.48
C ASN A 35 -18.79 -1.91 -0.27
N VAL A 36 -17.55 -1.43 -0.39
CA VAL A 36 -16.85 -0.62 0.62
C VAL A 36 -16.30 0.66 0.00
N ASP A 37 -16.28 1.72 0.79
CA ASP A 37 -15.76 3.01 0.34
C ASP A 37 -14.23 3.11 0.53
N LYS A 38 -13.58 4.03 -0.20
CA LYS A 38 -12.12 4.16 -0.25
C LYS A 38 -11.49 4.47 1.12
N GLU A 39 -12.25 5.07 2.03
CA GLU A 39 -11.84 5.41 3.38
C GLU A 39 -11.48 4.16 4.20
N VAL A 40 -11.92 2.97 3.78
CA VAL A 40 -11.49 1.71 4.38
C VAL A 40 -9.99 1.49 4.21
N LEU A 41 -9.38 1.96 3.10
CA LEU A 41 -7.95 1.78 2.83
C LEU A 41 -7.08 2.59 3.79
N SER A 42 -7.52 3.79 4.18
CA SER A 42 -6.87 4.61 5.19
C SER A 42 -6.81 3.94 6.56
N LYS A 43 -7.66 2.92 6.82
CA LYS A 43 -7.61 2.14 8.06
C LYS A 43 -6.54 1.06 8.04
N TYR A 44 -5.80 0.86 6.96
CA TYR A 44 -4.79 -0.20 6.86
C TYR A 44 -3.38 0.34 6.67
N LEU A 45 -3.24 1.65 6.51
CA LEU A 45 -2.02 2.34 6.18
C LEU A 45 -1.74 3.42 7.23
N ASP A 46 -0.50 3.52 7.68
CA ASP A 46 -0.06 4.67 8.47
C ASP A 46 0.12 5.92 7.60
N ASP A 47 0.50 7.04 8.22
CA ASP A 47 0.77 8.33 7.58
C ASP A 47 1.88 8.26 6.51
N LYS A 48 2.64 7.16 6.49
CA LYS A 48 3.76 6.90 5.59
C LYS A 48 3.50 5.75 4.63
N PHE A 49 2.25 5.30 4.51
CA PHE A 49 1.83 4.17 3.68
C PHE A 49 2.40 2.82 4.12
N ARG A 50 2.86 2.66 5.36
CA ARG A 50 3.15 1.32 5.89
C ARG A 50 1.85 0.62 6.22
N MET A 51 1.78 -0.63 5.81
CA MET A 51 0.66 -1.49 6.13
C MET A 51 0.79 -2.03 7.55
N HIS A 52 -0.28 -1.89 8.32
CA HIS A 52 -0.42 -2.52 9.62
C HIS A 52 -1.38 -3.72 9.54
N ASP A 53 -1.87 -4.21 10.69
CA ASP A 53 -2.72 -5.39 10.73
C ASP A 53 -4.02 -5.19 9.93
N LEU A 54 -4.36 -6.22 9.17
CA LEU A 54 -5.54 -6.28 8.32
C LEU A 54 -6.60 -7.15 8.97
N ASP A 55 -7.83 -6.67 9.00
CA ASP A 55 -8.98 -7.50 9.33
C ASP A 55 -9.39 -8.40 8.14
N GLU A 56 -10.51 -9.12 8.27
CA GLU A 56 -11.01 -9.99 7.20
C GLU A 56 -11.29 -9.21 5.89
N MET A 57 -11.78 -7.98 6.00
CA MET A 57 -12.07 -7.14 4.83
C MET A 57 -10.77 -6.65 4.19
N GLY A 58 -9.81 -6.19 4.99
CA GLY A 58 -8.48 -5.82 4.49
C GLY A 58 -7.82 -6.97 3.72
N ASN A 59 -7.88 -8.18 4.27
CA ASN A 59 -7.38 -9.38 3.57
C ASN A 59 -8.10 -9.64 2.23
N LYS A 60 -9.43 -9.49 2.17
CA LYS A 60 -10.20 -9.65 0.93
C LYS A 60 -9.80 -8.61 -0.13
N LEU A 61 -9.71 -7.35 0.26
CA LEU A 61 -9.33 -6.26 -0.64
C LEU A 61 -7.92 -6.43 -1.19
N MET A 62 -6.94 -6.83 -0.37
CA MET A 62 -5.58 -7.08 -0.82
C MET A 62 -5.52 -8.24 -1.81
N LYS A 63 -6.18 -9.37 -1.51
CA LYS A 63 -6.22 -10.53 -2.41
C LYS A 63 -6.86 -10.20 -3.75
N CYS A 64 -8.01 -9.52 -3.73
CA CYS A 64 -8.66 -9.03 -4.95
C CYS A 64 -7.73 -8.13 -5.76
N THR A 65 -7.03 -7.19 -5.09
CA THR A 65 -6.11 -6.27 -5.76
C THR A 65 -4.96 -7.02 -6.42
N PHE A 66 -4.35 -7.99 -5.73
CA PHE A 66 -3.26 -8.80 -6.28
C PHE A 66 -3.70 -9.64 -7.47
N GLU A 67 -4.91 -10.20 -7.41
CA GLU A 67 -5.48 -10.97 -8.52
C GLU A 67 -5.69 -10.09 -9.76
N LYS A 68 -6.35 -8.94 -9.60
CA LYS A 68 -6.61 -8.02 -10.71
C LYS A 68 -5.34 -7.43 -11.31
N ARG A 69 -4.34 -7.14 -10.47
CA ARG A 69 -3.02 -6.66 -10.93
C ARG A 69 -2.10 -7.79 -11.40
N LYS A 70 -2.49 -9.05 -11.25
CA LYS A 70 -1.71 -10.23 -11.64
C LYS A 70 -0.32 -10.26 -10.99
N TYR A 71 -0.25 -9.84 -9.72
CA TYR A 71 0.99 -9.81 -8.95
C TYR A 71 1.54 -11.20 -8.67
N TYR A 72 0.69 -12.23 -8.72
CA TYR A 72 1.10 -13.61 -8.57
C TYR A 72 0.80 -14.38 -9.85
N SER A 73 1.77 -15.16 -10.32
CA SER A 73 1.58 -16.14 -11.37
C SER A 73 0.77 -17.35 -10.86
N PRO A 74 0.18 -18.17 -11.76
CA PRO A 74 -0.62 -19.32 -11.37
C PRO A 74 0.11 -20.36 -10.51
N ASP A 75 1.45 -20.38 -10.54
CA ASP A 75 2.32 -21.23 -9.72
C ASP A 75 2.61 -20.64 -8.33
N GLY A 76 2.08 -19.45 -8.03
CA GLY A 76 2.26 -18.74 -6.76
C GLY A 76 3.51 -17.87 -6.69
N GLY A 77 4.32 -17.80 -7.75
CA GLY A 77 5.46 -16.89 -7.86
C GLY A 77 5.02 -15.42 -8.00
N LEU A 78 5.88 -14.47 -7.62
CA LEU A 78 5.64 -13.05 -7.90
C LEU A 78 5.89 -12.74 -9.37
N ASN A 79 5.00 -11.94 -9.94
CA ASN A 79 5.15 -11.36 -11.27
C ASN A 79 5.93 -10.04 -11.17
N LYS A 80 7.26 -10.13 -11.22
CA LYS A 80 8.19 -8.98 -11.15
C LYS A 80 7.82 -7.87 -12.13
N GLU A 81 7.39 -8.21 -13.35
CA GLU A 81 7.08 -7.22 -14.38
C GLU A 81 5.91 -6.31 -14.00
N GLU A 82 4.77 -6.89 -13.59
CA GLU A 82 3.60 -6.10 -13.20
C GLU A 82 3.87 -5.29 -11.91
N ILE A 83 4.63 -5.87 -10.97
CA ILE A 83 4.99 -5.17 -9.72
C ILE A 83 5.91 -3.98 -10.00
N ILE A 84 6.93 -4.14 -10.85
CA ILE A 84 7.83 -3.04 -11.23
C ILE A 84 7.04 -1.92 -11.90
N LYS A 85 6.13 -2.26 -12.81
CA LYS A 85 5.31 -1.27 -13.51
C LYS A 85 4.48 -0.41 -12.55
N ASP A 86 3.88 -1.00 -11.52
CA ASP A 86 3.13 -0.25 -10.51
C ASP A 86 4.05 0.49 -9.54
N LEU A 87 5.21 -0.09 -9.21
CA LEU A 87 6.22 0.58 -8.41
C LEU A 87 6.77 1.84 -9.10
N VAL A 88 6.99 1.82 -10.41
CA VAL A 88 7.39 3.02 -11.18
C VAL A 88 6.35 4.13 -11.04
N LYS A 89 5.06 3.81 -11.09
CA LYS A 89 3.98 4.81 -10.89
C LYS A 89 4.03 5.38 -9.49
N LEU A 90 4.16 4.52 -8.47
CA LEU A 90 4.29 4.94 -7.07
C LEU A 90 5.51 5.85 -6.89
N LEU A 91 6.67 5.48 -7.43
CA LEU A 91 7.89 6.27 -7.30
C LEU A 91 7.78 7.63 -7.99
N LYS A 92 7.15 7.72 -9.17
CA LYS A 92 6.84 9.01 -9.81
C LYS A 92 5.92 9.87 -8.95
N PHE A 93 5.04 9.25 -8.17
CA PHE A 93 4.16 9.94 -7.25
C PHE A 93 4.90 10.44 -6.01
N VAL A 94 5.73 9.61 -5.36
CA VAL A 94 6.33 9.93 -4.04
C VAL A 94 7.76 10.50 -4.09
N VAL A 95 8.54 10.21 -5.13
CA VAL A 95 9.92 10.70 -5.30
C VAL A 95 9.91 11.85 -6.30
N LYS A 96 10.03 13.09 -5.80
CA LYS A 96 9.99 14.32 -6.62
C LYS A 96 11.38 14.85 -6.94
N LYS A 97 12.29 13.97 -7.36
CA LYS A 97 13.68 14.33 -7.65
C LYS A 97 13.93 14.39 -9.17
N GLU A 98 14.40 15.53 -9.65
CA GLU A 98 14.73 15.74 -11.05
C GLU A 98 15.86 14.79 -11.51
N GLY A 99 15.75 14.29 -12.75
CA GLY A 99 16.72 13.35 -13.32
C GLY A 99 16.66 11.93 -12.76
N THR A 100 15.63 11.59 -11.95
CA THR A 100 15.47 10.22 -11.43
C THR A 100 15.12 9.25 -12.54
N ASP A 101 15.92 8.20 -12.66
CA ASP A 101 15.58 7.00 -13.41
C ASP A 101 14.67 6.10 -12.54
N TYR A 102 13.36 6.25 -12.73
CA TYR A 102 12.36 5.54 -11.94
C TYR A 102 12.33 4.04 -12.22
N GLU A 103 12.73 3.60 -13.42
CA GLU A 103 12.76 2.19 -13.79
C GLU A 103 13.91 1.49 -13.08
N ALA A 104 15.12 2.06 -13.17
CA ALA A 104 16.28 1.54 -12.43
C ALA A 104 16.07 1.58 -10.91
N LEU A 105 15.39 2.62 -10.40
CA LEU A 105 15.06 2.71 -8.98
C LEU A 105 14.03 1.66 -8.54
N ALA A 106 13.00 1.42 -9.37
CA ALA A 106 12.00 0.38 -9.12
C ALA A 106 12.63 -1.01 -9.09
N GLU A 107 13.50 -1.33 -10.06
CA GLU A 107 14.24 -2.60 -10.09
C GLU A 107 15.07 -2.79 -8.82
N LYS A 108 15.84 -1.77 -8.45
CA LYS A 108 16.67 -1.79 -7.23
C LYS A 108 15.84 -2.03 -5.97
N PHE A 109 14.69 -1.37 -5.85
CA PHE A 109 13.82 -1.52 -4.68
C PHE A 109 13.10 -2.87 -4.68
N TYR A 110 12.66 -3.36 -5.84
CA TYR A 110 12.10 -4.70 -5.97
C TYR A 110 13.10 -5.73 -5.45
N GLU A 111 14.32 -5.76 -5.98
CA GLU A 111 15.34 -6.76 -5.63
C GLU A 111 15.71 -6.71 -4.16
N LYS A 112 15.77 -5.51 -3.58
CA LYS A 112 16.09 -5.33 -2.16
C LYS A 112 14.97 -5.82 -1.23
N CYS A 113 13.72 -5.72 -1.66
CA CYS A 113 12.57 -6.08 -0.82
C CYS A 113 11.99 -7.47 -1.12
N ASP A 114 12.36 -8.10 -2.25
CA ASP A 114 11.99 -9.46 -2.65
C ASP A 114 12.63 -10.56 -1.77
N GLU A 115 13.62 -10.21 -0.94
CA GLU A 115 14.22 -11.15 0.04
C GLU A 115 13.22 -11.60 1.12
N VAL A 116 12.08 -10.92 1.25
CA VAL A 116 11.09 -11.22 2.29
C VAL A 116 10.17 -12.36 1.86
N LYS A 117 10.45 -13.59 2.33
CA LYS A 117 9.61 -14.75 2.04
C LYS A 117 8.52 -14.94 3.09
N ASP A 118 7.26 -15.07 2.65
CA ASP A 118 6.13 -15.54 3.46
C ASP A 118 5.28 -16.54 2.67
N ALA A 119 4.62 -17.47 3.37
CA ALA A 119 3.72 -18.45 2.77
C ALA A 119 2.34 -17.85 2.46
N ASP A 120 1.92 -16.82 3.21
CA ASP A 120 0.70 -16.07 2.91
C ASP A 120 1.02 -14.87 2.00
N GLN A 121 0.29 -14.77 0.89
CA GLN A 121 0.49 -13.71 -0.12
C GLN A 121 0.25 -12.31 0.46
N VAL A 122 -0.72 -12.18 1.38
CA VAL A 122 -1.04 -10.88 1.98
C VAL A 122 0.06 -10.47 2.94
N GLU A 123 0.56 -11.37 3.78
CA GLU A 123 1.70 -11.06 4.65
C GLU A 123 2.99 -10.80 3.89
N HIS A 124 3.23 -11.56 2.81
CA HIS A 124 4.35 -11.29 1.93
C HIS A 124 4.30 -9.84 1.42
N MET A 125 3.20 -9.45 0.79
CA MET A 125 3.06 -8.09 0.25
C MET A 125 3.05 -7.00 1.32
N LYS A 126 2.52 -7.29 2.51
CA LYS A 126 2.58 -6.37 3.66
C LYS A 126 4.02 -6.06 4.03
N LYS A 127 4.83 -7.09 4.22
CA LYS A 127 6.25 -6.92 4.57
C LYS A 127 7.05 -6.28 3.44
N TRP A 128 6.77 -6.68 2.19
CA TRP A 128 7.39 -6.09 1.01
C TRP A 128 7.08 -4.59 0.90
N ASN A 129 5.82 -4.17 1.06
CA ASN A 129 5.41 -2.77 1.07
C ASN A 129 6.12 -1.99 2.20
N ASN A 130 6.21 -2.56 3.40
CA ASN A 130 6.86 -1.89 4.52
C ASN A 130 8.38 -1.76 4.32
N CYS A 131 9.01 -2.73 3.63
CA CYS A 131 10.38 -2.60 3.15
C CYS A 131 10.51 -1.46 2.13
N LEU A 132 9.63 -1.39 1.13
CA LEU A 132 9.65 -0.31 0.13
C LEU A 132 9.55 1.08 0.74
N VAL A 133 8.58 1.29 1.65
CA VAL A 133 8.41 2.58 2.32
C VAL A 133 9.70 2.98 3.04
N THR A 134 10.35 2.02 3.70
CA THR A 134 11.63 2.24 4.40
C THR A 134 12.77 2.58 3.43
N GLU A 135 12.78 2.06 2.21
CA GLU A 135 13.77 2.42 1.20
C GLU A 135 13.49 3.78 0.54
N ILE A 136 12.22 4.12 0.34
CA ILE A 136 11.79 5.44 -0.16
C ILE A 136 12.17 6.54 0.83
N GLU A 137 11.94 6.34 2.13
CA GLU A 137 12.34 7.29 3.18
C GLU A 137 13.85 7.54 3.23
N LYS A 138 14.70 6.64 2.75
CA LYS A 138 16.16 6.82 2.75
C LYS A 138 16.64 7.76 1.64
N ILE A 139 15.81 8.01 0.64
CA ILE A 139 16.17 8.78 -0.55
C ILE A 139 15.38 10.08 -0.69
N ASN A 140 14.31 10.25 0.11
CA ASN A 140 13.56 11.48 0.28
C ASN A 140 14.14 12.30 1.44
#